data_AF-A0A493TIJ5-F1
#
_entry.id   AF-A0A493TIJ5-F1
#
_cell.length_a   1.000
_cell.length_b   1.000
_cell.length_c   1.000
_cell.angle_alpha   90.00
_cell.angle_beta   90.00
_cell.angle_gamma   90.00
#
_symmetry.space_group_name_H-M   'P 1'
#
loop_
_entity.id
_entity.type
_entity.pdbx_description
1 polymer ?
#
loop_
_entity_poly.entity_id
_entity_poly.type
_entity_poly.pdbx_seq_one_letter_code
_entity_poly.pdbx_strand_id
1 'polypeptide(L)'
;MLWGDGPRYVSPAPNGGFVISEECGDVKVFTSSHQLVCSLGSKYGHQFGNPAGVCVDVEGSIVVADEQRRTVHLFPESGAPVCLVSTGLRRPAGVACSSFGHLFVADTGENCVKVFKYHVRPRQPLGTL
;
A
#
# COMPACT_ATOMS: atom_id res chain seq x y z
N MET A 1 9.66 6.09 -25.03
CA MET A 1 8.28 6.59 -25.16
C MET A 1 7.39 5.36 -25.25
N LEU A 2 6.79 4.94 -24.13
CA LEU A 2 5.92 3.76 -24.04
C LEU A 2 4.63 4.20 -23.33
N TRP A 3 3.49 3.98 -23.98
CA TRP A 3 2.17 3.99 -23.35
C TRP A 3 2.11 2.87 -22.30
N GLY A 4 1.58 3.12 -21.09
CA GLY A 4 1.29 2.03 -20.16
C GLY A 4 0.90 2.44 -18.73
N ASP A 5 1.71 3.27 -18.08
CA ASP A 5 1.62 3.40 -16.61
C ASP A 5 0.67 4.52 -16.19
N GLY A 6 -0.60 4.41 -16.56
CA GLY A 6 -1.64 5.30 -16.09
C GLY A 6 -1.87 5.16 -14.58
N PRO A 7 -2.30 6.23 -13.88
CA PRO A 7 -2.70 6.12 -12.49
C PRO A 7 -3.90 5.18 -12.37
N ARG A 8 -3.79 4.17 -11.49
CA ARG A 8 -4.82 3.15 -11.26
C ARG A 8 -5.62 3.40 -9.99
N TYR A 9 -4.94 3.80 -8.92
CA TYR A 9 -5.56 4.07 -7.63
C TYR A 9 -4.90 5.26 -6.96
N VAL A 10 -5.65 5.98 -6.12
CA VAL A 10 -5.13 7.07 -5.29
C VAL A 10 -5.59 6.90 -3.85
N SER A 11 -4.70 7.17 -2.90
CA SER A 11 -5.01 7.24 -1.46
C SER A 11 -4.49 8.54 -0.88
N PRO A 12 -5.30 9.30 -0.13
CA PRO A 12 -4.76 10.38 0.70
C PRO A 12 -3.85 9.81 1.78
N ALA A 13 -2.89 10.62 2.23
CA ALA A 13 -2.02 10.32 3.36
C ALA A 13 -2.33 11.27 4.54
N PRO A 14 -2.13 10.84 5.81
CA PRO A 14 -2.43 11.67 6.98
C PRO A 14 -1.70 13.02 7.03
N ASN A 15 -0.56 13.15 6.33
CA ASN A 15 0.23 14.38 6.23
C ASN A 15 -0.30 15.37 5.16
N GLY A 16 -1.46 15.10 4.57
CA GLY A 16 -2.05 15.90 3.48
C GLY A 16 -1.44 15.63 2.10
N GLY A 17 -0.46 14.73 1.99
CA GLY A 17 0.00 14.19 0.73
C GLY A 17 -0.93 13.11 0.18
N PHE A 18 -0.45 12.40 -0.85
CA PHE A 18 -1.20 11.30 -1.44
C PHE A 18 -0.27 10.27 -2.08
N VAL A 19 -0.79 9.07 -2.28
CA VAL A 19 -0.08 7.94 -2.88
C VAL A 19 -0.87 7.48 -4.08
N ILE A 20 -0.19 7.21 -5.20
CA ILE A 20 -0.77 6.70 -6.43
C ILE A 20 -0.14 5.35 -6.74
N SER A 21 -0.95 4.38 -7.13
CA SER A 21 -0.46 3.18 -7.80
C SER A 21 -0.65 3.30 -9.31
N GLU A 22 0.30 2.81 -10.09
CA GLU A 22 0.28 2.87 -11.56
C GLU A 22 0.04 1.47 -12.15
N GLU A 23 -0.79 1.37 -13.19
CA GLU A 23 -1.07 0.09 -13.85
C GLU A 23 0.19 -0.45 -14.54
N CYS A 24 0.59 -1.68 -14.21
CA CYS A 24 1.88 -2.27 -14.63
C CYS A 24 3.14 -1.47 -14.21
N GLY A 25 2.96 -0.42 -13.39
CA GLY A 25 4.01 0.49 -12.94
C GLY A 25 4.36 0.31 -11.46
N ASP A 26 4.74 1.42 -10.83
CA ASP A 26 5.16 1.47 -9.43
C ASP A 26 4.10 2.17 -8.56
N VAL A 27 4.40 2.36 -7.29
CA VAL A 27 3.62 3.17 -6.35
C VAL A 27 4.40 4.44 -6.03
N LYS A 28 3.81 5.59 -6.34
CA LYS A 28 4.40 6.92 -6.19
C LYS A 28 3.82 7.65 -4.99
N VAL A 29 4.68 8.29 -4.21
CA VAL A 29 4.33 9.03 -3.00
C VAL A 29 4.53 10.52 -3.24
N PHE A 30 3.52 11.32 -2.92
CA PHE A 30 3.52 12.77 -3.14
C PHE A 30 3.30 13.54 -1.84
N THR A 31 3.89 14.74 -1.78
CA THR A 31 3.65 15.70 -0.70
C THR A 31 2.30 16.41 -0.87
N SER A 32 1.88 17.15 0.16
CA SER A 32 0.72 18.06 0.08
C SER A 32 0.90 19.21 -0.92
N SER A 33 2.14 19.52 -1.31
CA SER A 33 2.48 20.46 -2.38
C SER A 33 2.59 19.80 -3.77
N HIS A 34 2.08 18.57 -3.89
CA HIS A 34 2.02 17.77 -5.13
C HIS A 34 3.41 17.46 -5.72
N GLN A 35 4.45 17.46 -4.89
CA GLN A 35 5.80 17.08 -5.31
C GLN A 35 6.02 15.58 -5.09
N LEU A 36 6.65 14.92 -6.06
CA LEU A 36 7.02 13.51 -5.93
C LEU A 36 8.11 13.36 -4.85
N VAL A 37 7.84 12.53 -3.85
CA VAL A 37 8.80 12.16 -2.79
C VAL A 37 9.65 10.99 -3.27
N CYS A 38 9.00 9.89 -3.65
CA CYS A 38 9.69 8.68 -4.09
C CYS A 38 8.75 7.72 -4.84
N SER A 39 9.37 6.73 -5.46
CA SER A 39 8.75 5.52 -5.99
C SER A 39 9.07 4.35 -5.06
N LEU A 40 8.08 3.57 -4.63
CA LEU A 40 8.31 2.50 -3.64
C LEU A 40 9.25 1.41 -4.17
N GLY A 41 9.13 1.04 -5.44
CA GLY A 41 10.00 0.04 -6.04
C GLY A 41 11.46 0.47 -6.07
N SER A 42 11.73 1.74 -6.32
CA SER A 42 13.08 2.30 -6.21
C SER A 42 13.55 2.41 -4.75
N LYS A 43 12.69 2.88 -3.83
CA LYS A 43 13.05 3.09 -2.42
C LYS A 43 13.37 1.78 -1.69
N TYR A 44 12.62 0.72 -1.96
CA TYR A 44 12.73 -0.56 -1.25
C TYR A 44 13.29 -1.70 -2.09
N GLY A 45 13.67 -1.46 -3.34
CA GLY A 45 14.08 -2.53 -4.27
C GLY A 45 12.94 -3.53 -4.54
N HIS A 46 11.68 -3.08 -4.47
CA HIS A 46 10.51 -3.93 -4.64
C HIS A 46 10.01 -3.85 -6.08
N GLN A 47 10.09 -4.94 -6.83
CA GLN A 47 9.45 -4.99 -8.13
C GLN A 47 7.95 -5.18 -7.91
N PHE A 48 7.06 -4.41 -8.55
CA PHE A 48 5.61 -4.66 -8.58
C PHE A 48 5.21 -5.47 -9.83
N GLY A 49 4.08 -6.18 -9.76
CA GLY A 49 3.49 -6.90 -10.89
C GLY A 49 2.38 -6.05 -11.47
N ASN A 50 1.34 -5.82 -10.66
CA ASN A 50 0.33 -4.82 -10.97
C ASN A 50 -0.25 -4.27 -9.65
N PRO A 51 0.25 -3.14 -9.12
CA PRO A 51 -0.20 -2.59 -7.84
C PRO A 51 -1.60 -1.98 -8.02
N ALA A 52 -2.61 -2.75 -7.65
CA ALA A 52 -4.01 -2.50 -7.99
C ALA A 52 -4.73 -1.57 -7.01
N GLY A 53 -4.41 -1.70 -5.72
CA GLY A 53 -5.02 -0.93 -4.65
C GLY A 53 -3.96 -0.47 -3.68
N VAL A 54 -4.12 0.75 -3.16
CA VAL A 54 -3.23 1.33 -2.17
C VAL A 54 -4.04 2.02 -1.08
N CYS A 55 -3.57 1.95 0.16
CA CYS A 55 -4.04 2.80 1.25
C CYS A 55 -2.87 3.19 2.15
N VAL A 56 -3.06 4.25 2.95
CA VAL A 56 -2.09 4.68 3.96
C VAL A 56 -2.71 4.44 5.33
N ASP A 57 -2.00 3.74 6.20
CA ASP A 57 -2.49 3.48 7.55
C ASP A 57 -2.23 4.66 8.51
N VAL A 58 -2.69 4.50 9.75
CA VAL A 58 -2.59 5.55 10.79
C VAL A 58 -1.14 5.89 11.18
N GLU A 59 -0.17 5.04 10.85
CA GLU A 59 1.26 5.27 11.11
C GLU A 59 1.98 5.86 9.91
N GLY A 60 1.26 6.08 8.80
CA GLY A 60 1.83 6.54 7.54
C GLY A 60 2.46 5.42 6.72
N SER A 61 2.28 4.15 7.10
CA SER A 61 2.74 3.02 6.29
C SER A 61 1.83 2.85 5.08
N ILE A 62 2.43 2.54 3.94
CA ILE A 62 1.71 2.36 2.69
C ILE A 62 1.42 0.88 2.50
N VAL A 63 0.15 0.53 2.35
CA VAL A 63 -0.28 -0.85 2.11
C VAL A 63 -0.71 -0.99 0.67
N VAL A 64 -0.15 -1.96 -0.05
CA VAL A 64 -0.35 -2.16 -1.49
C VAL A 64 -0.85 -3.58 -1.75
N ALA A 65 -1.98 -3.70 -2.43
CA ALA A 65 -2.40 -4.94 -3.07
C ALA A 65 -1.79 -5.06 -4.47
N ASP A 66 -1.02 -6.12 -4.70
CA ASP A 66 -0.47 -6.46 -6.01
C ASP A 66 -1.34 -7.57 -6.63
N GLU A 67 -2.10 -7.24 -7.67
CA GLU A 67 -3.05 -8.15 -8.32
C GLU A 67 -2.34 -9.33 -8.98
N GLN A 68 -1.27 -9.05 -9.72
CA GLN A 68 -0.54 -10.09 -10.46
C GLN A 68 0.23 -11.01 -9.51
N ARG A 69 0.82 -10.45 -8.44
CA ARG A 69 1.47 -11.28 -7.42
C ARG A 69 0.51 -11.93 -6.44
N ARG A 70 -0.75 -11.48 -6.39
CA ARG A 70 -1.77 -11.95 -5.44
C ARG A 70 -1.31 -11.81 -3.99
N THR A 71 -0.71 -10.67 -3.69
CA THR A 71 -0.15 -10.38 -2.36
C THR A 71 -0.60 -9.01 -1.86
N VAL A 72 -0.51 -8.82 -0.54
CA VAL A 72 -0.58 -7.49 0.08
C VAL A 72 0.71 -7.23 0.86
N HIS A 73 1.36 -6.10 0.58
CA HIS A 73 2.59 -5.67 1.24
C HIS A 73 2.37 -4.36 2.00
N LEU A 74 3.05 -4.22 3.13
CA LEU A 74 3.15 -2.99 3.91
C LEU A 74 4.56 -2.41 3.76
N PHE A 75 4.63 -1.13 3.41
CA PHE A 75 5.86 -0.37 3.25
C PHE A 75 5.91 0.68 4.36
N PRO A 76 6.69 0.43 5.43
CA PRO A 76 6.81 1.37 6.54
C PRO A 76 7.68 2.56 6.14
N GLU A 77 7.51 3.73 6.76
CA GLU A 77 8.35 4.91 6.48
C GLU A 77 9.85 4.60 6.57
N SER A 78 10.23 3.77 7.55
CA SER A 78 11.57 3.25 7.79
C SER A 78 11.57 1.74 8.03
N GLY A 79 12.67 1.07 7.67
CA GLY A 79 12.79 -0.38 7.76
C GLY A 79 12.39 -1.10 6.46
N ALA A 80 12.34 -2.43 6.54
CA ALA A 80 12.04 -3.29 5.39
C ALA A 80 10.53 -3.46 5.16
N PRO A 81 10.07 -3.63 3.91
CA PRO A 81 8.68 -3.98 3.62
C PRO A 81 8.29 -5.32 4.24
N VAL A 82 7.02 -5.45 4.61
CA VAL A 82 6.46 -6.67 5.22
C VAL A 82 5.38 -7.24 4.30
N CYS A 83 5.47 -8.52 3.96
CA CYS A 83 4.37 -9.22 3.29
C CYS A 83 3.29 -9.55 4.32
N LEU A 84 2.13 -8.90 4.22
CA LEU A 84 1.00 -9.11 5.14
C LEU A 84 0.16 -10.31 4.71
N VAL A 85 -0.03 -10.49 3.40
CA VAL A 85 -0.86 -11.56 2.84
C VAL A 85 -0.15 -12.13 1.62
N SER A 86 0.16 -13.43 1.67
CA SER A 86 0.85 -14.16 0.59
C SER A 86 0.05 -15.32 0.01
N THR A 87 -1.11 -15.65 0.60
CA THR A 87 -1.95 -16.77 0.19
C THR A 87 -3.44 -16.42 0.31
N GLY A 88 -4.27 -17.18 -0.39
CA GLY A 88 -5.73 -17.02 -0.32
C GLY A 88 -6.28 -15.80 -1.06
N LEU A 89 -5.50 -15.14 -1.91
CA LEU A 89 -5.94 -14.07 -2.79
C LEU A 89 -5.96 -14.53 -4.26
N ARG A 90 -6.93 -14.04 -5.04
CA ARG A 90 -7.08 -14.36 -6.48
C ARG A 90 -6.86 -13.15 -7.39
N ARG A 91 -7.57 -12.04 -7.16
CA ARG A 91 -7.40 -10.75 -7.84
C ARG A 91 -7.67 -9.59 -6.85
N PRO A 92 -6.74 -9.34 -5.92
CA PRO A 92 -6.89 -8.24 -4.96
C PRO A 92 -6.83 -6.91 -5.71
N ALA A 93 -7.92 -6.14 -5.65
CA ALA A 93 -8.10 -4.92 -6.44
C ALA A 93 -8.14 -3.64 -5.61
N GLY A 94 -8.39 -3.75 -4.30
CA GLY A 94 -8.50 -2.62 -3.39
C GLY A 94 -8.16 -3.04 -1.96
N VAL A 95 -7.62 -2.10 -1.20
CA VAL A 95 -7.27 -2.30 0.22
C VAL A 95 -7.73 -1.12 1.06
N ALA A 96 -8.11 -1.40 2.30
CA ALA A 96 -8.37 -0.39 3.32
C ALA A 96 -7.88 -0.89 4.68
N CYS A 97 -7.42 0.03 5.51
CA CYS A 97 -7.00 -0.26 6.88
C CYS A 97 -7.92 0.43 7.89
N SER A 98 -8.17 -0.25 9.00
CA SER A 98 -8.83 0.32 10.18
C SER A 98 -7.81 0.68 11.25
N SER A 99 -8.11 1.73 12.03
CA SER A 99 -7.35 2.10 13.23
C SER A 99 -7.26 0.99 14.30
N PHE A 100 -8.08 -0.05 14.19
CA PHE A 100 -8.05 -1.23 15.07
C PHE A 100 -7.15 -2.38 14.57
N GLY A 101 -6.34 -2.16 13.51
CA GLY A 101 -5.43 -3.19 12.97
C GLY A 101 -6.12 -4.24 12.11
N HIS A 102 -7.21 -3.85 11.43
CA HIS A 102 -7.82 -4.69 10.41
C HIS A 102 -7.43 -4.20 9.01
N LEU A 103 -7.05 -5.15 8.16
CA LEU A 103 -6.84 -4.96 6.73
C LEU A 103 -8.00 -5.60 5.98
N PHE A 104 -8.69 -4.80 5.17
CA PHE A 104 -9.75 -5.24 4.28
C PHE A 104 -9.20 -5.31 2.87
N VAL A 105 -9.40 -6.44 2.18
CA VAL A 105 -8.94 -6.66 0.81
C VAL A 105 -10.14 -7.02 -0.05
N ALA A 106 -10.44 -6.20 -1.06
CA ALA A 106 -11.44 -6.52 -2.07
C ALA A 106 -10.81 -7.50 -3.08
N ASP A 107 -11.19 -8.77 -3.01
CA ASP A 107 -10.72 -9.82 -3.92
C ASP A 107 -11.76 -10.07 -5.01
N THR A 108 -11.58 -9.39 -6.14
CA THR A 108 -12.50 -9.45 -7.29
C THR A 108 -12.45 -10.80 -8.02
N GLY A 109 -11.43 -11.62 -7.78
CA GLY A 109 -11.32 -12.96 -8.36
C GLY A 109 -12.18 -13.97 -7.62
N GLU A 110 -12.45 -13.72 -6.34
CA GLU A 110 -13.28 -14.55 -5.46
C GLU A 110 -14.64 -13.89 -5.14
N ASN A 111 -14.93 -12.72 -5.72
CA ASN A 111 -16.16 -11.95 -5.49
C ASN A 111 -16.46 -11.69 -4.00
N CYS A 112 -15.43 -11.41 -3.19
CA CYS A 112 -15.59 -11.20 -1.76
C CYS A 112 -14.65 -10.13 -1.20
N VAL A 113 -14.93 -9.68 0.01
CA VAL A 113 -14.00 -8.91 0.83
C VAL A 113 -13.41 -9.84 1.88
N LYS A 114 -12.08 -9.91 1.92
CA LYS A 114 -11.35 -10.68 2.93
C LYS A 114 -10.81 -9.74 3.99
N VAL A 115 -10.88 -10.16 5.25
CA VAL A 115 -10.45 -9.35 6.40
C VAL A 115 -9.30 -10.08 7.10
N PHE A 116 -8.19 -9.37 7.29
CA PHE A 116 -7.01 -9.86 7.97
C PHE A 116 -6.71 -8.99 9.18
N LYS A 117 -6.13 -9.59 10.21
CA LYS A 117 -5.51 -8.82 11.30
C LYS A 117 -4.08 -8.51 10.92
N TYR A 118 -3.68 -7.25 11.04
CA TYR A 118 -2.28 -6.87 10.94
C TYR A 118 -1.95 -5.93 12.10
N HIS A 119 -0.74 -6.08 12.65
CA HIS A 119 -0.34 -5.31 13.80
C HIS A 119 0.17 -3.95 13.36
N VAL A 120 -0.62 -2.92 13.64
CA VAL A 120 -0.16 -1.54 13.74
C VAL A 120 0.80 -1.50 14.94
N ARG A 121 2.03 -1.03 14.78
CA ARG A 121 3.00 -0.97 15.88
C ARG A 121 2.87 0.39 16.53
N PRO A 122 1.96 0.60 17.51
CA PRO A 122 1.70 1.93 18.04
C PRO A 122 3.03 2.63 18.31
N ARG A 123 3.24 3.79 17.67
CA ARG A 123 4.36 4.68 18.00
C ARG A 123 4.48 4.69 19.52
N GLN A 124 5.52 4.07 20.07
CA GLN A 124 5.84 4.30 21.47
C GLN A 124 6.07 5.80 21.57
N PRO A 125 5.37 6.52 22.46
CA PRO A 125 5.83 7.84 22.86
C PRO A 125 7.30 7.64 23.23
N LEU A 126 8.20 8.45 22.66
CA LEU A 126 9.58 8.53 23.14
C LEU A 126 9.50 8.62 24.65
N GLY A 127 9.97 7.57 25.33
CA GLY A 127 9.88 7.46 26.77
C GLY A 127 10.37 8.76 27.38
N THR A 128 9.52 9.40 28.17
CA THR A 128 9.96 10.50 29.02
C THR A 128 10.74 9.86 30.14
N LEU A 129 12.09 9.96 30.04
CA LEU A 129 13.17 9.69 31.01
C LEU A 129 13.02 8.46 31.93
#